data_AF-A0A085N9Q4-F1
#
_entry.id   AF-A0A085N9Q4-F1
#
_cell.length_a   1.000
_cell.length_b   1.000
_cell.length_c   1.000
_cell.angle_alpha   90.00
_cell.angle_beta   90.00
_cell.angle_gamma   90.00
#
_symmetry.space_group_name_H-M   'P 1'
#
loop_
_entity.id
_entity.type
_entity.pdbx_description
1 polymer ?
#
loop_
_entity_poly.entity_id
_entity_poly.type
_entity_poly.pdbx_seq_one_letter_code
_entity_poly.pdbx_strand_id
1 'polypeptide(L)'
;MPPEPVGERKPIAIYRLFGPEAETWEGWFLQFRGYLEMNFAVEDDIRRSCLVTSLAPKCFEELRRARLPKSPYDSTFPQLQNLMTKLFGNRVVLFKERSKIFALRQIAAQTPMQFANYSKTPLSAASLNCR
;
A
#
# COMPACT_ATOMS: atom_id res chain seq x y z
N MET A 1 15.18 -43.92 18.23
CA MET A 1 14.92 -42.53 18.64
C MET A 1 13.51 -42.19 18.18
N PRO A 2 12.58 -41.84 19.07
CA PRO A 2 11.30 -41.28 18.63
C PRO A 2 11.54 -39.90 17.99
N PRO A 3 10.76 -39.49 16.98
CA PRO A 3 10.86 -38.14 16.44
C PRO A 3 10.53 -37.14 17.56
N GLU A 4 11.37 -36.11 17.72
CA GLU A 4 11.09 -35.05 18.68
C GLU A 4 9.70 -34.46 18.42
N PRO A 5 8.93 -34.13 19.47
CA PRO A 5 7.65 -33.48 19.29
C PRO A 5 7.89 -32.18 18.51
N VAL A 6 7.19 -32.05 17.38
CA VAL A 6 7.15 -30.80 16.61
C VAL A 6 6.67 -29.74 17.58
N GLY A 7 7.59 -28.94 18.12
CA GLY A 7 7.31 -27.95 19.13
C GLY A 7 6.14 -27.08 18.68
N GLU A 8 5.12 -26.96 19.54
CA GLU A 8 3.95 -26.12 19.28
C GLU A 8 4.42 -24.71 18.91
N ARG A 9 4.36 -24.38 17.61
CA ARG A 9 4.71 -23.03 17.15
C ARG A 9 3.65 -22.10 17.69
N LYS A 10 4.04 -21.23 18.63
CA LYS A 10 3.16 -20.19 19.15
C LYS A 10 2.61 -19.37 17.98
N PRO A 11 1.28 -19.17 17.90
CA PRO A 11 0.70 -18.39 16.82
C PRO A 11 1.29 -16.98 16.79
N ILE A 12 1.73 -16.58 15.60
CA ILE A 12 2.18 -15.21 15.33
C ILE A 12 0.93 -14.33 15.27
N ALA A 13 0.87 -13.29 16.12
CA ALA A 13 -0.30 -12.42 16.19
C ALA A 13 -0.55 -11.71 14.85
N ILE A 14 -1.79 -11.42 14.49
CA ILE A 14 -2.05 -10.68 13.25
C ILE A 14 -1.46 -9.26 13.40
N TYR A 15 -0.66 -8.84 12.42
CA TYR A 15 -0.17 -7.45 12.36
C TYR A 15 -1.27 -6.50 11.89
N ARG A 16 -1.12 -5.20 12.14
CA ARG A 16 -2.11 -4.21 11.72
C ARG A 16 -2.27 -4.18 10.20
N LEU A 17 -3.48 -3.88 9.72
CA LEU A 17 -3.80 -3.86 8.30
C LEU A 17 -3.07 -2.73 7.55
N PHE A 18 -2.63 -3.01 6.33
CA PHE A 18 -2.21 -2.01 5.36
C PHE A 18 -3.41 -1.44 4.60
N GLY A 19 -3.52 -0.12 4.54
CA GLY A 19 -4.49 0.61 3.72
C GLY A 19 -3.85 1.87 3.09
N PRO A 20 -3.85 2.00 1.75
CA PRO A 20 -3.17 3.10 1.04
C PRO A 20 -3.82 4.48 1.27
N GLU A 21 -5.03 4.53 1.83
CA GLU A 21 -5.70 5.77 2.21
C GLU A 21 -5.15 6.37 3.52
N ALA A 22 -4.61 5.53 4.40
CA ALA A 22 -4.13 5.94 5.72
C ALA A 22 -2.61 6.20 5.75
N GLU A 23 -1.83 5.46 4.98
CA GLU A 23 -0.37 5.50 5.05
C GLU A 23 0.33 5.05 3.76
N THR A 24 1.66 5.24 3.72
CA THR A 24 2.48 4.82 2.58
C THR A 24 2.86 3.35 2.66
N TRP A 25 2.99 2.69 1.51
CA TRP A 25 3.44 1.30 1.45
C TRP A 25 4.83 1.15 2.08
N GLU A 26 5.77 2.04 1.76
CA GLU A 26 7.14 2.02 2.25
C GLU A 26 7.19 2.16 3.79
N GLY A 27 6.40 3.08 4.34
CA GLY A 27 6.34 3.33 5.77
C GLY A 27 5.72 2.16 6.53
N TRP A 28 4.60 1.63 6.02
CA TRP A 28 3.96 0.44 6.58
C TRP A 28 4.88 -0.78 6.51
N PHE A 29 5.50 -1.03 5.35
CA PHE A 29 6.33 -2.20 5.11
C PHE A 29 7.60 -2.19 5.98
N LEU A 30 8.18 -1.02 6.24
CA LEU A 30 9.31 -0.90 7.17
C LEU A 30 8.94 -1.34 8.59
N GLN A 31 7.77 -0.94 9.09
CA GLN A 31 7.30 -1.39 10.42
C GLN A 31 6.94 -2.88 10.42
N PHE A 32 6.29 -3.35 9.36
CA PHE A 32 5.96 -4.77 9.18
C PHE A 32 7.21 -5.65 9.17
N ARG A 33 8.32 -5.20 8.55
CA ARG A 33 9.60 -5.89 8.62
C ARG A 33 10.12 -6.04 10.06
N GLY A 34 10.10 -4.95 10.85
CA GLY A 34 10.49 -5.02 12.26
C GLY A 34 9.60 -5.99 13.06
N TYR A 35 8.31 -6.02 12.76
CA TYR A 35 7.38 -6.99 13.34
C TYR A 35 7.75 -8.44 13.00
N LEU A 36 8.10 -8.75 11.75
CA LEU A 36 8.55 -10.10 11.36
C LEU A 36 9.85 -10.50 12.08
N GLU A 37 10.78 -9.56 12.22
CA GLU A 37 12.05 -9.77 12.91
C GLU A 37 11.82 -10.05 14.41
N MET A 38 10.96 -9.29 15.09
CA MET A 38 10.61 -9.50 16.50
C MET A 38 9.91 -10.82 16.79
N ASN A 39 9.18 -11.36 15.80
CA ASN A 39 8.46 -12.63 15.94
C ASN A 39 9.27 -13.82 15.40
N PHE A 40 10.55 -13.63 15.06
CA PHE A 40 11.41 -14.66 14.48
C PHE A 40 10.78 -15.36 13.26
N ALA A 41 9.98 -14.60 12.48
CA ALA A 41 9.38 -15.09 11.25
C ALA A 41 10.47 -15.18 10.18
N VAL A 42 11.20 -16.30 10.16
CA VAL A 42 12.30 -16.54 9.22
C VAL A 42 11.84 -17.24 7.95
N GLU A 43 10.85 -18.12 8.06
CA GLU A 43 10.36 -18.92 6.94
C GLU A 43 9.54 -18.08 5.95
N ASP A 44 9.76 -18.31 4.65
CA ASP A 44 9.14 -17.54 3.56
C ASP A 44 7.60 -17.69 3.57
N ASP A 45 7.10 -18.89 3.85
CA ASP A 45 5.67 -19.19 3.94
C ASP A 45 4.99 -18.46 5.11
N ILE A 46 5.68 -18.35 6.25
CA ILE A 46 5.23 -17.56 7.40
C ILE A 46 5.19 -16.08 7.02
N ARG A 47 6.28 -15.53 6.47
CA ARG A 47 6.35 -14.11 6.07
C ARG A 47 5.28 -13.76 5.05
N ARG A 48 5.09 -14.62 4.06
CA ARG A 48 4.02 -14.52 3.05
C ARG A 48 2.65 -14.50 3.71
N SER A 49 2.39 -15.45 4.60
CA SER A 49 1.09 -15.55 5.28
C SER A 49 0.81 -14.30 6.09
N CYS A 50 1.79 -13.84 6.89
CA CYS A 50 1.71 -12.58 7.64
C CYS A 50 1.44 -11.38 6.73
N LEU A 51 2.11 -11.29 5.57
CA LEU A 51 1.90 -10.19 4.64
C LEU A 51 0.47 -10.19 4.11
N VAL A 52 0.01 -11.34 3.60
CA VAL A 52 -1.32 -11.47 2.99
C VAL A 52 -2.44 -11.21 4.00
N THR A 53 -2.32 -11.70 5.24
CA THR A 53 -3.33 -11.47 6.29
C THR A 53 -3.31 -10.06 6.85
N SER A 54 -2.23 -9.31 6.63
CA SER A 54 -2.11 -7.91 7.05
C SER A 54 -2.52 -6.92 5.95
N LEU A 55 -3.23 -7.36 4.91
CA LEU A 55 -3.78 -6.48 3.89
C LEU A 55 -5.26 -6.15 4.18
N ALA A 56 -5.64 -4.88 4.05
CA ALA A 56 -7.06 -4.56 3.99
C ALA A 56 -7.74 -5.29 2.81
N PRO A 57 -9.04 -5.63 2.89
CA PRO A 57 -9.72 -6.43 1.87
C PRO A 57 -9.57 -5.89 0.43
N LYS A 58 -9.61 -4.56 0.25
CA LYS A 58 -9.41 -3.92 -1.06
C LYS A 58 -8.00 -4.15 -1.62
N CYS A 59 -6.98 -4.06 -0.76
CA CYS A 59 -5.59 -4.28 -1.16
C CYS A 59 -5.33 -5.74 -1.53
N PHE A 60 -5.92 -6.67 -0.77
CA PHE A 60 -5.86 -8.10 -1.10
C PHE A 60 -6.48 -8.38 -2.46
N GLU A 61 -7.64 -7.81 -2.77
CA GLU A 61 -8.28 -8.00 -4.07
C GLU A 61 -7.45 -7.45 -5.24
N GLU A 62 -6.76 -6.32 -5.06
CA GLU A 62 -5.83 -5.80 -6.05
C GLU A 62 -4.63 -6.73 -6.26
N LEU A 63 -4.05 -7.23 -5.17
CA LEU A 63 -2.97 -8.22 -5.23
C LEU A 63 -3.41 -9.49 -5.97
N ARG A 64 -4.59 -10.02 -5.63
CA ARG A 64 -5.18 -11.21 -6.25
C ARG A 64 -5.34 -11.02 -7.75
N ARG A 65 -5.91 -9.89 -8.19
CA ARG A 65 -6.07 -9.55 -9.61
C ARG A 65 -4.73 -9.45 -10.33
N ALA A 66 -3.72 -8.85 -9.69
CA ALA A 66 -2.40 -8.70 -10.27
C ALA A 66 -1.61 -10.01 -10.39
N ARG A 67 -2.00 -11.07 -9.67
CA ARG A 67 -1.36 -12.40 -9.72
C ARG A 67 -2.03 -13.40 -10.67
N LEU A 68 -3.22 -13.08 -11.19
CA LEU A 68 -3.94 -13.99 -12.09
C LEU A 68 -3.06 -14.45 -13.27
N PRO A 69 -3.13 -15.74 -13.66
CA PRO A 69 -4.06 -16.77 -13.15
C PRO A 69 -3.61 -17.47 -11.86
N LYS A 70 -2.44 -17.14 -11.30
CA LYS A 70 -1.85 -17.80 -10.13
C LYS A 70 -2.38 -17.23 -8.82
N SER A 71 -2.36 -18.03 -7.76
CA SER A 71 -2.70 -17.57 -6.41
C SER A 71 -1.58 -16.68 -5.86
N PRO A 72 -1.89 -15.64 -5.07
CA PRO A 72 -0.89 -14.93 -4.27
C PRO A 72 -0.08 -15.87 -3.36
N TYR A 73 -0.69 -16.99 -2.93
CA TYR A 73 -0.01 -18.01 -2.11
C TYR A 73 1.01 -18.84 -2.89
N ASP A 74 0.99 -18.85 -4.22
CA ASP A 74 1.99 -19.53 -5.07
C ASP A 74 3.28 -18.69 -5.24
N SER A 75 3.32 -17.52 -4.61
CA SER A 75 4.45 -16.57 -4.69
C SER A 75 5.39 -16.76 -3.52
N THR A 76 6.66 -16.41 -3.70
CA THR A 76 7.55 -16.20 -2.55
C THR A 76 7.30 -14.84 -1.90
N PHE A 77 7.72 -14.66 -0.65
CA PHE A 77 7.58 -13.37 0.03
C PHE A 77 8.26 -12.22 -0.74
N PRO A 78 9.49 -12.34 -1.27
CA PRO A 78 10.11 -11.29 -2.08
C PRO A 78 9.34 -10.95 -3.36
N GLN A 79 8.69 -11.94 -3.99
CA GLN A 79 7.85 -11.70 -5.17
C GLN A 79 6.61 -10.87 -4.80
N LEU A 80 5.98 -11.17 -3.66
CA LEU A 80 4.85 -10.38 -3.17
C LEU A 80 5.26 -8.97 -2.78
N GLN A 81 6.36 -8.82 -2.06
CA GLN A 81 6.91 -7.50 -1.72
C GLN A 81 7.12 -6.66 -2.98
N ASN A 82 7.80 -7.21 -4.00
CA ASN A 82 8.03 -6.50 -5.26
C ASN A 82 6.73 -6.11 -5.96
N LEU A 83 5.73 -6.98 -5.93
CA LEU A 83 4.43 -6.69 -6.53
C LEU A 83 3.68 -5.59 -5.76
N MET A 84 3.69 -5.65 -4.44
CA MET A 84 3.07 -4.63 -3.58
C MET A 84 3.74 -3.26 -3.75
N THR A 85 5.07 -3.22 -3.86
CA THR A 85 5.79 -1.98 -4.19
C THR A 85 5.36 -1.41 -5.53
N LYS A 86 5.18 -2.24 -6.56
CA LYS A 86 4.67 -1.78 -7.87
C LYS A 86 3.23 -1.26 -7.78
N LEU A 87 2.38 -1.92 -7.01
CA LEU A 87 0.97 -1.54 -6.88
C LEU A 87 0.79 -0.25 -6.07
N PHE A 88 1.52 -0.11 -4.96
CA PHE A 88 1.21 0.89 -3.94
C PHE A 88 2.33 1.89 -3.65
N GLY A 89 3.58 1.62 -4.02
CA GLY A 89 4.71 2.50 -3.68
C GLY A 89 4.62 3.91 -4.26
N ASN A 90 4.00 4.04 -5.45
CA ASN A 90 3.83 5.34 -6.11
C ASN A 90 2.44 5.99 -5.87
N ARG A 91 1.49 5.29 -5.22
CA ARG A 91 0.08 5.74 -5.18
C ARG A 91 -0.20 6.89 -4.22
N VAL A 92 0.69 7.15 -3.26
CA VAL A 92 0.55 8.23 -2.27
C VAL A 92 0.51 9.60 -2.94
N VAL A 93 1.24 9.78 -4.05
CA VAL A 93 1.27 11.04 -4.79
C VAL A 93 -0.03 11.24 -5.57
N LEU A 94 -0.61 10.19 -6.14
CA LEU A 94 -1.74 10.32 -7.07
C LEU A 94 -3.08 10.56 -6.39
N PHE A 95 -3.35 9.96 -5.23
CA PHE A 95 -4.66 10.13 -4.56
C PHE A 95 -4.77 11.45 -3.80
N LYS A 96 -3.71 11.91 -3.11
CA LYS A 96 -3.70 13.24 -2.48
C LYS A 96 -3.88 14.35 -3.52
N GLU A 97 -3.25 14.22 -4.69
CA GLU A 97 -3.39 15.20 -5.77
C GLU A 97 -4.77 15.14 -6.45
N ARG A 98 -5.32 13.94 -6.68
CA ARG A 98 -6.68 13.79 -7.24
C ARG A 98 -7.76 14.34 -6.31
N SER A 99 -7.71 14.08 -5.01
CA SER A 99 -8.68 14.62 -4.06
C SER A 99 -8.69 16.15 -4.04
N LYS A 100 -7.52 16.80 -4.24
CA LYS A 100 -7.45 18.26 -4.40
C LYS A 100 -8.12 18.73 -5.69
N ILE A 101 -7.90 18.03 -6.81
CA ILE A 101 -8.51 18.38 -8.10
C ILE A 101 -10.04 18.22 -8.06
N PHE A 102 -10.56 17.15 -7.46
CA PHE A 102 -12.01 16.95 -7.31
C PHE A 102 -12.67 17.93 -6.32
N ALA A 103 -11.91 18.53 -5.41
CA ALA A 103 -12.38 19.59 -4.53
C ALA A 103 -12.40 20.97 -5.20
N LEU A 104 -11.73 21.15 -6.33
CA LEU A 104 -11.78 22.40 -7.10
C LEU A 104 -13.15 22.55 -7.75
N ARG A 105 -13.96 23.46 -7.22
CA ARG A 105 -15.18 23.93 -7.87
C ARG A 105 -14.89 25.26 -8.56
N GLN A 106 -15.36 25.41 -9.79
CA GLN A 106 -15.37 26.70 -10.46
C GLN A 106 -16.22 27.67 -9.64
N ILE A 107 -15.63 28.77 -9.19
CA ILE A 107 -16.34 29.86 -8.53
C ILE A 107 -17.13 30.67 -9.57
N ALA A 108 -18.28 31.23 -9.18
CA ALA A 108 -19.20 31.90 -10.10
C ALA A 108 -18.57 33.07 -10.89
N ALA A 109 -17.50 33.67 -10.36
CA ALA A 109 -16.75 34.76 -10.99
C ALA A 109 -15.68 34.30 -12.00
N GLN A 110 -15.39 33.01 -12.10
CA GLN A 110 -14.33 32.48 -12.95
C GLN A 110 -14.88 32.04 -14.30
N THR A 111 -14.25 32.46 -15.39
CA THR A 111 -14.59 31.95 -16.73
C THR A 111 -14.10 30.51 -16.91
N PRO A 112 -14.76 29.68 -17.75
CA PRO A 112 -14.34 28.30 -18.00
C PRO A 112 -12.88 28.17 -18.48
N MET A 113 -12.40 29.16 -19.23
CA MET A 113 -11.02 29.22 -19.71
C MET A 113 -10.01 29.44 -18.58
N GLN A 114 -10.35 30.31 -17.61
CA GLN A 114 -9.52 30.55 -16.42
C GLN A 114 -9.48 29.33 -15.49
N PHE A 115 -10.61 28.61 -15.35
CA PHE A 115 -10.66 27.37 -14.57
C PHE A 115 -9.82 26.27 -15.23
N ALA A 116 -9.93 26.12 -16.55
CA ALA A 116 -9.14 25.16 -17.32
C ALA A 116 -7.63 25.43 -17.19
N ASN A 117 -7.20 26.69 -17.22
CA ASN A 117 -5.79 27.06 -17.05
C ASN A 117 -5.28 26.75 -15.63
N TYR A 118 -6.09 27.00 -14.60
CA TYR A 118 -5.74 26.65 -13.21
C TYR A 118 -5.61 25.13 -13.00
N SER A 119 -6.54 24.36 -13.56
CA SER A 119 -6.53 22.89 -13.47
C SER A 119 -5.36 22.20 -14.20
N LYS A 120 -4.72 22.89 -15.15
CA LYS A 120 -3.60 22.39 -15.96
C LYS A 120 -2.23 22.72 -15.37
N THR A 121 -2.15 23.54 -14.33
CA THR A 121 -0.87 23.99 -13.77
C THR A 121 -0.43 23.02 -12.65
N PRO A 122 0.82 22.51 -12.67
CA PRO A 122 1.33 21.68 -11.57
C PRO A 122 1.27 22.45 -10.24
N LEU A 123 0.74 21.81 -9.19
CA LEU A 123 0.55 22.40 -7.85
C LEU A 123 1.85 22.95 -7.21
N SER A 124 3.04 22.63 -7.75
CA SER A 124 4.31 23.20 -7.30
C SER A 124 4.56 24.65 -7.74
N ALA A 125 3.80 25.17 -8.71
CA ALA A 125 3.98 26.53 -9.25
C ALA A 125 2.94 27.55 -8.71
N ALA A 126 1.90 27.09 -8.02
CA ALA A 126 0.80 27.95 -7.57
C ALA A 126 1.09 28.73 -6.26
N SER A 127 2.13 28.35 -5.52
CA SER A 127 2.43 28.94 -4.20
C SER A 127 3.13 30.30 -4.22
N LEU A 128 3.36 30.91 -5.39
CA LEU A 128 4.14 32.15 -5.50
C LEU A 128 3.34 33.43 -5.75
N ASN A 129 2.02 33.36 -5.98
CA ASN A 129 1.24 34.56 -6.33
C ASN A 129 0.04 34.82 -5.40
N CYS A 130 0.26 34.71 -4.09
CA CYS A 130 -0.59 35.34 -3.09
C CYS A 130 0.29 35.97 -1.98
N ARG A 131 0.88 37.13 -2.29
CA ARG A 131 1.16 38.19 -1.32
C ARG A 131 0.67 39.49 -1.91
#